data_AF-A0A136J828-F1
#
_entry.id   AF-A0A136J828-F1
#
_cell.length_a   1.000
_cell.length_b   1.000
_cell.length_c   1.000
_cell.angle_alpha   90.00
_cell.angle_beta   90.00
_cell.angle_gamma   90.00
#
_symmetry.space_group_name_H-M   'P 1'
#
loop_
_entity.id
_entity.type
_entity.pdbx_description
1 polymer ?
#
loop_
_entity_poly.entity_id
_entity_poly.type
_entity_poly.pdbx_seq_one_letter_code
_entity_poly.pdbx_strand_id
1 'polypeptide(L)'
;MSVPNLEAQVRTVSEAAQNFVDAYYDTLNKRRDTSPFYASASPRLTAAGVVPDISINGHVIPPSTASTDAPRLAQSLLFESRGPNVHYEVGSFDAHPVNANYAVGADNTGATFAKSGSNDRISFAVQVSGAVKFGKAGEDGFVEQAFSEAWLLVPHWEAQGPKAARGMRKWVVVSQNFRTL
;
A
#
# COMPACT_ATOMS: atom_id res chain seq x y z
N MET A 1 9.97 -11.49 -23.28
CA MET A 1 9.86 -10.04 -23.08
C MET A 1 11.03 -9.58 -22.25
N SER A 2 11.68 -8.48 -22.61
CA SER A 2 12.86 -7.96 -21.90
C SER A 2 12.46 -7.28 -20.59
N VAL A 3 13.22 -7.55 -19.52
CA VAL A 3 13.11 -6.84 -18.24
C VAL A 3 13.34 -5.34 -18.49
N PRO A 4 12.58 -4.43 -17.84
CA PRO A 4 12.80 -2.99 -18.00
C PRO A 4 14.21 -2.59 -17.60
N ASN A 5 14.80 -1.61 -18.29
CA ASN A 5 16.06 -1.02 -17.82
C ASN A 5 15.84 -0.25 -16.51
N LEU A 6 16.93 0.03 -15.78
CA LEU A 6 16.84 0.65 -14.45
C LEU A 6 16.13 2.00 -14.47
N GLU A 7 16.39 2.85 -15.46
CA GLU A 7 15.75 4.17 -15.58
C GLU A 7 14.22 4.05 -15.74
N ALA A 8 13.75 3.09 -16.55
CA ALA A 8 12.33 2.80 -16.70
C ALA A 8 11.72 2.28 -15.38
N GLN A 9 12.44 1.45 -14.63
CA GLN A 9 11.98 0.97 -13.33
C GLN A 9 11.84 2.11 -12.32
N VAL A 10 12.87 2.95 -12.18
CA VAL A 10 12.87 4.07 -11.24
C VAL A 10 11.73 5.02 -11.55
N ARG A 11 11.57 5.44 -12.82
CA ARG A 11 10.46 6.30 -13.24
C ARG A 11 9.10 5.71 -12.89
N THR A 12 8.84 4.45 -13.24
CA THR A 12 7.56 3.81 -12.94
C THR A 12 7.32 3.69 -11.43
N VAL A 13 8.35 3.35 -10.65
CA VAL A 13 8.25 3.22 -9.19
C VAL A 13 8.00 4.57 -8.53
N SER A 14 8.69 5.63 -8.94
CA SER A 14 8.47 6.99 -8.41
C SER A 14 7.03 7.48 -8.66
N GLU A 15 6.53 7.32 -9.90
CA GLU A 15 5.16 7.69 -10.24
C GLU A 15 4.12 6.83 -9.49
N ALA A 16 4.34 5.52 -9.41
CA ALA A 16 3.44 4.61 -8.69
C ALA A 16 3.41 4.90 -7.19
N ALA A 17 4.56 5.19 -6.58
CA ALA A 17 4.68 5.52 -5.16
C ALA A 17 3.96 6.82 -4.83
N GLN A 18 4.17 7.90 -5.59
CA GLN A 18 3.44 9.18 -5.40
C GLN A 18 1.92 8.96 -5.42
N ASN A 19 1.43 8.30 -6.47
CA ASN A 19 -0.01 8.02 -6.62
C ASN A 19 -0.56 7.15 -5.48
N PHE A 20 0.21 6.18 -5.00
CA PHE A 20 -0.17 5.32 -3.89
C PHE A 20 -0.23 6.10 -2.57
N VAL A 21 0.82 6.84 -2.24
CA VAL A 21 0.95 7.62 -1.00
C VAL A 21 -0.19 8.64 -0.90
N ASP A 22 -0.39 9.44 -1.95
CA ASP A 22 -1.46 10.45 -2.00
C ASP A 22 -2.83 9.80 -1.80
N ALA A 23 -3.10 8.71 -2.53
CA ALA A 23 -4.40 8.04 -2.46
C ALA A 23 -4.61 7.36 -1.10
N TYR A 24 -3.58 6.75 -0.51
CA TYR A 24 -3.67 6.03 0.76
C TYR A 24 -3.97 7.01 1.90
N TYR A 25 -3.14 8.05 2.08
CA TYR A 25 -3.33 9.00 3.16
C TYR A 25 -4.56 9.88 2.98
N ASP A 26 -4.98 10.21 1.74
CA ASP A 26 -6.28 10.85 1.50
C ASP A 26 -7.45 9.94 1.95
N THR A 27 -7.36 8.64 1.64
CA THR A 27 -8.37 7.65 2.05
C THR A 27 -8.40 7.51 3.58
N LEU A 28 -7.23 7.39 4.21
CA LEU A 28 -7.07 7.27 5.66
C LEU A 28 -7.60 8.51 6.38
N ASN A 29 -7.20 9.71 5.97
CA ASN A 29 -7.66 10.96 6.57
C ASN A 29 -9.16 11.19 6.41
N LYS A 30 -9.75 10.72 5.30
CA LYS A 30 -11.21 10.74 5.09
C LYS A 30 -11.95 9.59 5.79
N ARG A 31 -11.25 8.74 6.54
CA ARG A 31 -11.81 7.57 7.24
C ARG A 31 -12.56 6.62 6.32
N ARG A 32 -12.11 6.52 5.07
CA ARG A 32 -12.64 5.57 4.09
C ARG A 32 -11.90 4.25 4.23
N ASP A 33 -12.54 3.18 3.76
CA ASP A 33 -11.96 1.84 3.81
C ASP A 33 -10.63 1.76 3.05
N THR A 34 -9.58 1.33 3.74
CA THR A 34 -8.24 1.11 3.18
C THR A 34 -8.02 -0.31 2.68
N SER A 35 -8.97 -1.24 2.88
CA SER A 35 -8.87 -2.63 2.40
C SER A 35 -8.51 -2.75 0.90
N PRO A 36 -9.01 -1.89 -0.02
CA PRO A 36 -8.65 -1.97 -1.44
C PRO A 36 -7.16 -1.72 -1.76
N PHE A 37 -6.38 -1.21 -0.81
CA PHE A 37 -4.94 -0.98 -0.99
C PHE A 37 -4.11 -2.24 -0.71
N TYR A 38 -4.68 -3.31 -0.17
CA TYR A 38 -3.94 -4.49 0.27
C TYR A 38 -4.13 -5.67 -0.69
N ALA A 39 -3.15 -6.57 -0.73
CA ALA A 39 -3.15 -7.73 -1.61
C ALA A 39 -4.33 -8.69 -1.37
N SER A 40 -4.96 -8.60 -0.20
CA SER A 40 -6.18 -9.34 0.11
C SER A 40 -7.38 -8.93 -0.76
N ALA A 41 -7.35 -7.74 -1.39
CA ALA A 41 -8.34 -7.31 -2.38
C ALA A 41 -8.17 -7.99 -3.76
N SER A 42 -7.07 -8.70 -4.00
CA SER A 42 -6.81 -9.40 -5.26
C SER A 42 -7.13 -10.91 -5.14
N PRO A 43 -8.15 -11.41 -5.85
CA PRO A 43 -8.43 -12.85 -5.93
C PRO A 43 -7.24 -13.67 -6.42
N ARG A 44 -6.41 -13.12 -7.32
CA ARG A 44 -5.23 -13.82 -7.83
C ARG A 44 -4.10 -13.93 -6.83
N LEU A 45 -3.81 -12.86 -6.09
CA LEU A 45 -2.79 -12.90 -5.05
C LEU A 45 -3.22 -13.81 -3.90
N THR A 46 -4.49 -13.73 -3.48
CA THR A 46 -5.03 -14.61 -2.44
C THR A 46 -5.06 -16.08 -2.86
N ALA A 47 -5.43 -16.40 -4.11
CA ALA A 47 -5.34 -17.77 -4.65
C ALA A 47 -3.89 -18.29 -4.71
N ALA A 48 -2.90 -17.40 -4.84
CA ALA A 48 -1.48 -17.74 -4.75
C ALA A 48 -0.94 -17.80 -3.31
N GLY A 49 -1.82 -17.69 -2.30
CA GLY A 49 -1.45 -17.75 -0.88
C GLY A 49 -0.81 -16.47 -0.35
N VAL A 50 -0.89 -15.35 -1.08
CA VAL A 50 -0.37 -14.07 -0.60
C VAL A 50 -1.33 -13.49 0.42
N VAL A 51 -0.83 -13.34 1.65
CA VAL A 51 -1.53 -12.66 2.75
C VAL A 51 -0.70 -11.46 3.18
N PRO A 52 -1.29 -10.26 3.32
CA PRO A 52 -0.55 -9.08 3.77
C PRO A 52 0.01 -9.27 5.18
N ASP A 53 1.30 -8.98 5.36
CA ASP A 53 1.95 -8.88 6.66
C ASP A 53 1.86 -7.44 7.18
N ILE A 54 1.18 -7.20 8.30
CA ILE A 54 0.91 -5.85 8.80
C ILE A 54 1.34 -5.74 10.27
N SER A 55 2.15 -4.74 10.57
CA SER A 55 2.55 -4.39 11.93
C SER A 55 2.35 -2.88 12.18
N ILE A 56 1.58 -2.55 13.21
CA ILE A 56 1.31 -1.16 13.63
C ILE A 56 1.89 -0.94 15.02
N ASN A 57 2.90 -0.07 15.16
CA ASN A 57 3.61 0.19 16.42
C ASN A 57 4.17 -1.07 17.10
N GLY A 58 4.57 -2.08 16.30
CA GLY A 58 5.04 -3.38 16.78
C GLY A 58 3.94 -4.38 17.11
N HIS A 59 2.67 -3.99 17.00
CA HIS A 59 1.54 -4.91 17.09
C HIS A 59 1.34 -5.61 15.74
N VAL A 60 1.75 -6.88 15.67
CA VAL A 60 1.53 -7.73 14.49
C VAL A 60 0.05 -8.07 14.38
N ILE A 61 -0.52 -7.79 13.23
CA ILE A 61 -1.92 -8.10 12.91
C ILE A 61 -1.94 -9.50 12.30
N PRO A 62 -2.64 -10.46 12.94
CA PRO A 62 -2.64 -11.83 12.44
C PRO A 62 -3.28 -11.89 11.06
N PRO A 63 -2.78 -12.76 10.17
CA PRO A 63 -3.43 -13.04 8.91
C PRO A 63 -4.83 -13.58 9.18
N SER A 64 -5.85 -12.79 8.82
CA SER A 64 -7.25 -13.18 8.95
C SER A 64 -7.63 -14.13 7.80
N THR A 65 -8.46 -15.14 8.09
CA THR A 65 -9.06 -16.01 7.06
C THR A 65 -10.03 -15.28 6.13
N ALA A 66 -10.55 -14.13 6.56
CA ALA A 66 -11.32 -13.22 5.72
C ALA A 66 -10.42 -12.11 5.16
N SER A 67 -10.46 -11.89 3.85
CA SER A 67 -9.58 -10.98 3.13
C SER A 67 -9.68 -9.51 3.58
N THR A 68 -10.77 -9.09 4.22
CA THR A 68 -11.01 -7.69 4.58
C THR A 68 -10.65 -7.31 6.01
N ASP A 69 -10.46 -8.27 6.92
CA ASP A 69 -10.47 -7.93 8.35
C ASP A 69 -9.13 -7.39 8.83
N ALA A 70 -8.00 -7.89 8.30
CA ALA A 70 -6.67 -7.43 8.71
C ALA A 70 -6.43 -5.94 8.35
N PRO A 71 -6.71 -5.46 7.12
CA PRO A 71 -6.61 -4.02 6.82
C PRO A 71 -7.52 -3.12 7.66
N ARG A 72 -8.74 -3.59 7.98
CA ARG A 72 -9.67 -2.82 8.83
C ARG A 72 -9.20 -2.72 10.27
N LEU A 73 -8.65 -3.81 10.82
CA LEU A 73 -8.01 -3.80 12.13
C LEU A 73 -6.74 -2.94 12.14
N ALA A 74 -5.97 -2.93 11.05
CA ALA A 74 -4.83 -2.03 10.89
C ALA A 74 -5.26 -0.56 10.94
N GLN A 75 -6.31 -0.24 10.18
CA GLN A 75 -6.89 1.09 10.16
C GLN A 75 -7.44 1.50 11.52
N SER A 76 -8.08 0.61 12.28
CA SER A 76 -8.53 0.94 13.62
C SER A 76 -7.34 1.27 14.52
N LEU A 77 -6.29 0.46 14.55
CA LEU A 77 -5.08 0.71 15.35
C LEU A 77 -4.37 2.03 15.01
N LEU A 78 -4.41 2.46 13.75
CA LEU A 78 -3.90 3.76 13.33
C LEU A 78 -4.69 4.92 13.99
N PHE A 79 -6.02 4.79 14.11
CA PHE A 79 -6.87 5.81 14.75
C PHE A 79 -6.99 5.69 16.26
N GLU A 80 -6.90 4.48 16.80
CA GLU A 80 -7.24 4.14 18.19
C GLU A 80 -6.28 4.78 19.19
N SER A 81 -5.13 5.28 18.73
CA SER A 81 -4.10 5.79 19.63
C SER A 81 -4.53 7.01 20.45
N ARG A 82 -5.35 7.98 19.98
CA ARG A 82 -5.67 9.20 20.78
C ARG A 82 -7.00 9.96 20.49
N GLY A 83 -8.02 9.37 19.84
CA GLY A 83 -9.38 9.94 19.80
C GLY A 83 -9.94 10.33 18.41
N PRO A 84 -11.04 11.11 18.34
CA PRO A 84 -11.85 11.26 17.12
C PRO A 84 -11.29 12.24 16.09
N ASN A 85 -10.11 12.84 16.30
CA ASN A 85 -9.47 13.75 15.35
C ASN A 85 -8.03 13.28 15.13
N VAL A 86 -7.81 12.50 14.08
CA VAL A 86 -6.49 12.01 13.68
C VAL A 86 -6.25 12.44 12.25
N HIS A 87 -5.12 13.09 11.98
CA HIS A 87 -4.74 13.56 10.66
C HIS A 87 -3.28 13.25 10.38
N TYR A 88 -3.03 12.56 9.26
CA TYR A 88 -1.71 12.21 8.78
C TYR A 88 -1.25 13.21 7.73
N GLU A 89 -0.09 13.80 7.94
CA GLU A 89 0.59 14.69 7.02
C GLU A 89 1.88 14.03 6.56
N VAL A 90 1.96 13.70 5.27
CA VAL A 90 3.17 13.15 4.66
C VAL A 90 4.17 14.27 4.48
N GLY A 91 5.37 14.11 5.05
CA GLY A 91 6.47 15.06 4.86
C GLY A 91 7.34 14.69 3.67
N SER A 92 7.77 13.43 3.62
CA SER A 92 8.57 12.91 2.51
C SER A 92 8.33 11.42 2.32
N PHE A 93 8.63 10.93 1.12
CA PHE A 93 8.68 9.51 0.83
C PHE A 93 9.79 9.22 -0.17
N ASP A 94 10.19 7.97 -0.19
CA ASP A 94 11.18 7.41 -1.10
C ASP A 94 10.72 6.02 -1.56
N ALA A 95 11.11 5.61 -2.77
CA ALA A 95 10.66 4.36 -3.37
C ALA A 95 11.75 3.67 -4.17
N HIS A 96 11.84 2.35 -4.00
CA HIS A 96 12.90 1.53 -4.57
C HIS A 96 12.34 0.30 -5.30
N PRO A 97 12.71 0.05 -6.56
CA PRO A 97 12.39 -1.21 -7.24
C PRO A 97 13.00 -2.39 -6.46
N VAL A 98 12.21 -3.43 -6.22
CA VAL A 98 12.64 -4.65 -5.49
C VAL A 98 12.75 -5.84 -6.43
N ASN A 99 11.75 -6.06 -7.28
CA ASN A 99 11.77 -7.10 -8.29
C ASN A 99 11.17 -6.57 -9.59
N ALA A 100 11.97 -6.52 -10.65
CA ALA A 100 11.56 -6.01 -11.94
C ALA A 100 10.60 -6.94 -12.72
N ASN A 101 10.41 -8.17 -12.24
CA ASN A 101 9.57 -9.18 -12.89
C ASN A 101 8.83 -10.02 -11.83
N TYR A 102 8.02 -9.35 -11.02
CA TYR A 102 7.11 -10.01 -10.09
C TYR A 102 6.12 -10.89 -10.86
N ALA A 103 5.91 -12.12 -10.38
CA ALA A 103 5.12 -13.14 -11.09
C ALA A 103 4.15 -13.92 -10.20
N VAL A 104 4.18 -13.70 -8.88
CA VAL A 104 3.28 -14.41 -7.95
C VAL A 104 1.84 -13.96 -8.20
N GLY A 105 0.92 -14.91 -8.36
CA GLY A 105 -0.48 -14.63 -8.71
C GLY A 105 -0.70 -14.15 -10.16
N ALA A 106 0.34 -14.06 -10.98
CA ALA A 106 0.15 -13.83 -12.40
C ALA A 106 -0.51 -15.03 -13.08
N ASP A 107 -1.14 -14.84 -14.25
CA ASP A 107 -1.73 -15.98 -14.94
C ASP A 107 -0.67 -16.91 -15.55
N ASN A 108 -0.92 -18.22 -15.42
CA ASN A 108 -0.02 -19.26 -15.94
C ASN A 108 -0.01 -19.32 -17.48
N THR A 109 -0.97 -18.67 -18.14
CA THR A 109 -1.10 -18.64 -19.61
C THR A 109 -0.26 -17.53 -20.25
N GLY A 110 0.33 -16.64 -19.46
CA GLY A 110 1.07 -15.48 -19.92
C GLY A 110 0.22 -14.41 -20.59
N ALA A 111 -1.11 -14.52 -20.55
CA ALA A 111 -2.01 -13.54 -21.15
C ALA A 111 -2.04 -12.22 -20.37
N THR A 112 -1.85 -12.26 -19.05
CA THR A 112 -1.70 -11.09 -18.20
C THR A 112 -0.36 -10.45 -18.45
N PHE A 113 0.69 -11.27 -18.61
CA PHE A 113 2.00 -10.78 -19.00
C PHE A 113 2.02 -10.16 -20.39
N ALA A 114 1.23 -10.65 -21.34
CA ALA A 114 1.11 -10.07 -22.68
C ALA A 114 0.29 -8.77 -22.71
N LYS A 115 -0.62 -8.57 -21.74
CA LYS A 115 -1.47 -7.37 -21.62
C LYS A 115 -0.84 -6.27 -20.77
N SER A 116 -0.03 -6.68 -19.80
CA SER A 116 0.71 -5.82 -18.87
C SER A 116 1.97 -5.30 -19.56
N GLY A 117 2.25 -4.01 -19.44
CA GLY A 117 3.54 -3.47 -19.86
C GLY A 117 4.68 -4.11 -19.06
N SER A 118 5.91 -4.10 -19.58
CA SER A 118 7.08 -4.64 -18.87
C SER A 118 7.27 -3.98 -17.49
N ASN A 119 6.93 -2.69 -17.37
CA ASN A 119 7.07 -1.92 -16.13
C ASN A 119 5.92 -2.16 -15.12
N ASP A 120 4.80 -2.71 -15.56
CA ASP A 120 3.64 -3.00 -14.70
C ASP A 120 3.87 -4.24 -13.82
N ARG A 121 5.00 -4.94 -14.01
CA ARG A 121 5.38 -6.17 -13.30
C ARG A 121 6.36 -5.91 -12.16
N ILE A 122 6.65 -4.64 -11.88
CA ILE A 122 7.62 -4.27 -10.86
C ILE A 122 6.96 -4.33 -9.48
N SER A 123 7.58 -5.04 -8.54
CA SER A 123 7.32 -4.83 -7.11
C SER A 123 8.34 -3.84 -6.56
N PHE A 124 7.92 -3.01 -5.60
CA PHE A 124 8.77 -1.95 -5.06
C PHE A 124 8.47 -1.69 -3.59
N ALA A 125 9.49 -1.22 -2.88
CA ALA A 125 9.39 -0.77 -1.51
C ALA A 125 9.13 0.73 -1.48
N VAL A 126 8.36 1.19 -0.51
CA VAL A 126 8.12 2.62 -0.24
C VAL A 126 8.39 2.87 1.23
N GLN A 127 9.15 3.93 1.52
CA GLN A 127 9.35 4.42 2.87
C GLN A 127 8.78 5.84 2.96
N VAL A 128 7.92 6.08 3.95
CA VAL A 128 7.30 7.36 4.24
C VAL A 128 7.74 7.85 5.60
N SER A 129 7.94 9.17 5.69
CA SER A 129 8.10 9.89 6.93
C SER A 129 7.13 11.07 6.96
N GLY A 130 6.56 11.34 8.12
CA GLY A 130 5.61 12.44 8.26
C GLY A 130 5.27 12.74 9.70
N ALA A 131 4.17 13.46 9.88
CA ALA A 131 3.62 13.78 11.19
C ALA A 131 2.17 13.31 11.28
N VAL A 132 1.78 12.81 12.45
CA VAL A 132 0.39 12.52 12.80
C VAL A 132 -0.05 13.50 13.87
N LYS A 133 -1.18 14.15 13.63
CA LYS A 133 -1.81 15.12 14.53
C LYS A 133 -3.01 14.47 15.19
N PHE A 134 -3.01 14.46 16.51
CA PHE A 134 -4.08 13.99 17.36
C PHE A 134 -4.77 15.19 18.02
N GLY A 135 -6.11 15.22 18.02
CA GLY A 135 -6.89 16.34 18.54
C GLY A 135 -7.03 17.49 17.54
N LYS A 136 -7.60 18.61 17.99
CA LYS A 136 -7.70 19.85 17.20
C LYS A 136 -6.65 20.85 17.68
N ALA A 137 -6.05 21.56 16.74
CA ALA A 137 -5.08 22.59 17.07
C ALA A 137 -5.69 23.64 18.01
N GLY A 138 -5.00 23.93 19.12
CA GLY A 138 -5.45 24.89 20.13
C GLY A 138 -6.39 24.33 21.20
N GLU A 139 -6.76 23.04 21.14
CA GLU A 139 -7.49 22.36 22.22
C GLU A 139 -6.52 21.60 23.15
N ASP A 140 -6.91 21.45 24.43
CA ASP A 140 -6.18 20.61 25.37
C ASP A 140 -6.15 19.16 24.86
N GLY A 141 -4.94 18.60 24.75
CA GLY A 141 -4.72 17.26 24.20
C GLY A 141 -4.33 17.21 22.72
N PHE A 142 -4.09 18.35 22.07
CA PHE A 142 -3.38 18.37 20.79
C PHE A 142 -1.97 17.78 20.93
N VAL A 143 -1.68 16.74 20.16
CA VAL A 143 -0.36 16.11 20.11
C VAL A 143 0.02 15.89 18.66
N GLU A 144 1.22 16.33 18.29
CA GLU A 144 1.84 16.02 17.02
C GLU A 144 3.01 15.08 17.25
N GLN A 145 3.01 13.94 16.56
CA GLN A 145 4.10 12.95 16.63
C GLN A 145 4.65 12.70 15.23
N ALA A 146 5.96 12.54 15.13
CA ALA A 146 6.55 12.02 13.90
C ALA A 146 6.14 10.56 13.71
N PHE A 147 6.01 10.12 12.47
CA PHE A 147 5.85 8.71 12.14
C PHE A 147 6.77 8.31 10.99
N SER A 148 7.08 7.03 10.93
CA SER A 148 7.69 6.38 9.78
C SER A 148 6.88 5.16 9.39
N GLU A 149 6.75 4.93 8.10
CA GLU A 149 5.99 3.82 7.56
C GLU A 149 6.71 3.21 6.36
N ALA A 150 6.76 1.88 6.29
CA ALA A 150 7.37 1.14 5.20
C ALA A 150 6.35 0.17 4.59
N TRP A 151 6.32 0.11 3.26
CA TRP A 151 5.51 -0.84 2.52
C TRP A 151 6.32 -1.63 1.50
N LEU A 152 5.87 -2.85 1.23
CA LEU A 152 6.18 -3.58 0.02
C LEU A 152 4.92 -3.66 -0.84
N LEU A 153 5.01 -3.16 -2.08
CA LEU A 153 3.93 -3.16 -3.05
C LEU A 153 4.20 -4.12 -4.19
N VAL A 154 3.14 -4.78 -4.65
CA VAL A 154 3.18 -5.72 -5.78
C VAL A 154 2.09 -5.36 -6.80
N PRO A 155 2.24 -5.78 -8.07
CA PRO A 155 1.22 -5.59 -9.08
C PRO A 155 -0.14 -6.19 -8.67
N HIS A 156 -1.20 -5.40 -8.82
CA HIS A 156 -2.57 -5.85 -8.72
C HIS A 156 -3.04 -6.34 -10.09
N TRP A 157 -2.97 -7.66 -10.33
CA TRP A 157 -3.14 -8.25 -11.66
C TRP A 157 -4.48 -7.94 -12.33
N GLU A 158 -5.54 -7.74 -11.55
CA GLU A 158 -6.86 -7.36 -12.02
C GLU A 158 -6.90 -5.91 -12.57
N ALA A 159 -5.94 -5.07 -12.16
CA ALA A 159 -5.83 -3.67 -12.56
C ALA A 159 -4.85 -3.41 -13.73
N GLN A 160 -4.13 -4.44 -14.20
CA GLN A 160 -3.06 -4.30 -15.22
C GLN A 160 -3.54 -4.46 -16.68
N GLY A 161 -4.85 -4.44 -16.92
CA GLY A 161 -5.42 -4.66 -18.25
C GLY A 161 -6.27 -3.49 -18.75
N PRO A 162 -6.49 -3.36 -20.06
CA PRO A 162 -7.35 -2.32 -20.65
C PRO A 162 -8.82 -2.44 -20.23
N LYS A 163 -9.23 -3.60 -19.70
CA LYS A 163 -10.57 -3.86 -19.16
C LYS A 163 -10.65 -3.73 -17.64
N ALA A 164 -9.60 -3.23 -16.99
CA ALA A 164 -9.60 -3.01 -15.55
C ALA A 164 -10.73 -2.03 -15.17
N ALA A 165 -11.46 -2.36 -14.11
CA ALA A 165 -12.47 -1.46 -13.56
C ALA A 165 -11.82 -0.12 -13.16
N ARG A 166 -12.51 0.97 -13.51
CA ARG A 166 -12.01 2.32 -13.24
C ARG A 166 -11.83 2.53 -11.74
N GLY A 167 -10.68 3.07 -11.35
CA GLY A 167 -10.38 3.40 -9.96
C GLY A 167 -9.70 2.28 -9.17
N MET A 168 -9.53 1.07 -9.73
CA MET A 168 -8.70 0.04 -9.10
C MET A 168 -7.25 0.50 -8.96
N ARG A 169 -6.64 0.17 -7.83
CA ARG A 169 -5.22 0.43 -7.59
C ARG A 169 -4.39 -0.53 -8.41
N LYS A 170 -3.40 -0.01 -9.15
CA LYS A 170 -2.49 -0.83 -9.96
C LYS A 170 -1.48 -1.62 -9.12
N TRP A 171 -1.17 -1.14 -7.92
CA TRP A 171 -0.31 -1.83 -6.97
C TRP A 171 -1.02 -1.93 -5.62
N VAL A 172 -0.75 -3.02 -4.92
CA VAL A 172 -1.34 -3.36 -3.63
C VAL A 172 -0.26 -3.80 -2.64
N VAL A 173 -0.52 -3.58 -1.36
CA VAL A 173 0.37 -3.82 -0.24
C VAL A 173 0.40 -5.30 0.14
N VAL A 174 1.59 -5.88 0.20
CA VAL A 174 1.83 -7.22 0.77
C VAL A 174 2.57 -7.16 2.11
N SER A 175 3.20 -6.03 2.44
CA SER A 175 3.80 -5.80 3.75
C SER A 175 3.62 -4.33 4.15
N GLN A 176 3.30 -4.09 5.42
CA GLN A 176 3.20 -2.77 6.04
C GLN A 176 3.85 -2.81 7.42
N ASN A 177 4.74 -1.86 7.68
CA ASN A 177 5.27 -1.58 9.02
C ASN A 177 5.09 -0.10 9.32
N PHE A 178 4.22 0.23 10.28
CA PHE A 178 3.98 1.59 10.72
C PHE A 178 4.53 1.81 12.13
N ARG A 179 5.16 2.97 12.37
CA ARG A 179 5.61 3.37 13.70
C ARG A 179 5.48 4.88 13.94
N THR A 180 4.76 5.25 15.00
CA THR A 180 4.89 6.58 15.62
C THR A 180 6.16 6.64 16.47
N LEU A 181 6.83 7.80 16.43
CA LEU A 181 8.08 8.08 17.14
C LEU A 181 7.84 8.90 18.42
#